data_AF-A0A432H4W6-F1
#
_entry.id   AF-A0A432H4W6-F1
#
_cell.length_a   1.000
_cell.length_b   1.000
_cell.length_c   1.000
_cell.angle_alpha   90.00
_cell.angle_beta   90.00
_cell.angle_gamma   90.00
#
_symmetry.space_group_name_H-M   'P 1'
#
loop_
_entity.id
_entity.type
_entity.pdbx_description
1 polymer ?
#
loop_
_entity_poly.entity_id
_entity_poly.type
_entity_poly.pdbx_seq_one_letter_code
_entity_poly.pdbx_strand_id
1 'polypeptide(L)'
;MSVLLGIELHGNCIRLQAVDRKGTRLALLEEPVSVPFERWWGTHPDERVRSVRALLQHALQEGHIRPASIAAIGFSCEPSLVLVDAEMEPIPPRALDWQHLDPSDSSPEQVLRNTLARFPSILRGLHSVMDLQDWLRYRWTGAVATSSTFAWHSGLSSHSSPAQRFDPVALQQVGLESGQLPPLMPGPHRVGTLQEDLVTDTGLPRGTWVCAGTSPRAARLWLAAEPTPGQGIVLLEPGGATLWRVGEAPDAGASCEEVIPAPYGDHWYHREAIEVADPERVVRIARDLSNIGIRVCTIAPGLFATPMLMGLPESAREALGASIPFPSRLGDPPEYAALARSIIENPMLNGETIRIDGALRMPPKG
;
A
#
# COMPACT_ATOMS: atom_id res chain seq x y z
N MET A 1 -7.97 14.62 -20.72
CA MET A 1 -7.13 13.45 -20.44
C MET A 1 -7.73 12.75 -19.23
N SER A 2 -7.90 11.42 -19.22
CA SER A 2 -8.40 10.73 -18.03
C SER A 2 -7.27 10.47 -17.05
N VAL A 3 -7.53 10.71 -15.77
CA VAL A 3 -6.63 10.52 -14.63
C VAL A 3 -7.17 9.39 -13.76
N LEU A 4 -6.29 8.57 -13.22
CA LEU A 4 -6.59 7.55 -12.23
C LEU A 4 -5.99 7.99 -10.89
N LEU A 5 -6.76 7.82 -9.82
CA LEU A 5 -6.28 8.06 -8.46
C LEU A 5 -6.04 6.74 -7.74
N GLY A 6 -4.89 6.60 -7.10
CA GLY A 6 -4.60 5.56 -6.12
C GLY A 6 -4.51 6.18 -4.73
N ILE A 7 -5.18 5.57 -3.74
CA ILE A 7 -5.15 5.99 -2.34
C ILE A 7 -4.62 4.81 -1.51
N GLU A 8 -3.47 5.00 -0.87
CA GLU A 8 -2.82 4.02 0.01
C GLU A 8 -3.03 4.44 1.48
N LEU A 9 -3.58 3.51 2.27
CA LEU A 9 -3.90 3.66 3.68
C LEU A 9 -2.99 2.72 4.48
N HIS A 10 -1.86 3.24 4.96
CA HIS A 10 -0.84 2.42 5.63
C HIS A 10 -0.04 3.22 6.66
N GLY A 11 0.23 2.61 7.80
CA GLY A 11 1.07 3.19 8.85
C GLY A 11 0.52 4.48 9.42
N ASN A 12 1.36 5.52 9.42
CA ASN A 12 1.03 6.82 10.00
C ASN A 12 0.60 7.86 8.96
N CYS A 13 0.34 7.45 7.72
CA CYS A 13 0.03 8.37 6.64
C CYS A 13 -1.03 7.83 5.68
N ILE A 14 -1.72 8.74 5.01
CA ILE A 14 -2.48 8.45 3.80
C ILE A 14 -1.69 9.01 2.63
N ARG A 15 -1.46 8.18 1.62
CA ARG A 15 -0.80 8.60 0.39
C ARG A 15 -1.78 8.60 -0.76
N LEU A 16 -1.74 9.65 -1.57
CA LEU A 16 -2.53 9.79 -2.78
C LEU A 16 -1.59 9.96 -3.98
N GLN A 17 -1.81 9.17 -5.01
CA GLN A 17 -1.09 9.25 -6.27
C GLN A 17 -2.07 9.44 -7.43
N ALA A 18 -1.77 10.39 -8.31
CA ALA A 18 -2.50 10.58 -9.56
C ALA A 18 -1.62 10.17 -10.74
N VAL A 19 -2.18 9.39 -11.66
CA VAL A 19 -1.49 8.97 -12.89
C VAL A 19 -2.35 9.22 -14.12
N ASP A 20 -1.70 9.49 -15.24
CA ASP A 20 -2.38 9.49 -16.54
C ASP A 20 -2.56 8.06 -17.08
N ARG A 21 -3.22 7.93 -18.24
CA ARG A 21 -3.42 6.63 -18.90
C ARG A 21 -2.14 5.89 -19.30
N LYS A 22 -1.00 6.57 -19.35
CA LYS A 22 0.31 5.97 -19.66
C LYS A 22 1.05 5.54 -18.39
N GLY A 23 0.46 5.74 -17.21
CA GLY A 23 1.11 5.50 -15.92
C GLY A 23 2.06 6.63 -15.51
N THR A 24 2.06 7.76 -16.21
CA THR A 24 2.89 8.91 -15.84
C THR A 24 2.33 9.53 -14.58
N ARG A 25 3.14 9.62 -13.53
CA ARG A 25 2.74 10.25 -12.27
C ARG A 25 2.56 11.75 -12.46
N LEU A 26 1.33 12.21 -12.20
CA LEU A 26 0.93 13.62 -12.26
C LEU A 26 1.07 14.30 -10.91
N ALA A 27 0.77 13.58 -9.83
CA ALA A 27 0.88 14.08 -8.45
C ALA A 27 1.17 12.94 -7.48
N LEU A 28 1.81 13.28 -6.37
CA LEU A 28 2.04 12.42 -5.21
C LEU A 28 1.93 13.29 -3.96
N LEU A 29 1.00 12.94 -3.08
CA LEU A 29 0.80 13.61 -1.81
C LEU A 29 0.81 12.57 -0.69
N GLU A 30 1.28 12.98 0.46
CA GLU A 30 1.33 12.15 1.67
C GLU A 30 0.96 13.04 2.85
N GLU A 31 -0.11 12.66 3.56
CA GLU A 31 -0.54 13.36 4.76
C GLU A 31 -0.43 12.45 5.98
N PRO A 32 0.12 12.95 7.10
CA PRO A 32 0.11 12.21 8.33
C PRO A 32 -1.32 12.09 8.90
N VAL A 33 -1.61 10.96 9.53
CA VAL A 33 -2.85 10.77 10.29
C VAL A 33 -2.59 10.93 11.79
N SER A 34 -3.54 11.55 12.50
CA SER A 34 -3.44 11.78 13.95
C SER A 34 -3.43 10.50 14.76
N VAL A 35 -4.08 9.46 14.25
CA VAL A 35 -4.09 8.11 14.82
C VAL A 35 -3.57 7.16 13.74
N PRO A 36 -2.53 6.36 13.99
CA PRO A 36 -2.01 5.35 13.06
C PRO A 36 -3.06 4.34 12.58
N PHE A 37 -2.85 3.74 11.40
CA PHE A 37 -3.66 2.64 10.87
C PHE A 37 -3.49 1.33 11.66
N GLU A 38 -2.54 1.26 12.59
CA GLU A 38 -2.38 0.15 13.55
C GLU A 38 -3.15 0.37 14.86
N ARG A 39 -3.66 1.59 15.09
CA ARG A 39 -4.33 1.99 16.35
C ARG A 39 -5.73 2.55 16.14
N TRP A 40 -6.21 2.51 14.91
CA TRP A 40 -7.45 3.15 14.48
C TRP A 40 -8.71 2.44 15.00
N TRP A 41 -8.62 1.17 15.36
CA TRP A 41 -9.75 0.34 15.75
C TRP A 41 -10.50 0.85 16.99
N GLY A 42 -9.88 1.73 17.78
CA GLY A 42 -10.54 2.46 18.88
C GLY A 42 -11.38 3.68 18.46
N THR A 43 -11.42 4.03 17.18
CA THR A 43 -12.13 5.21 16.64
C THR A 43 -13.32 4.81 15.78
N HIS A 44 -14.24 5.75 15.52
CA HIS A 44 -15.34 5.47 14.61
C HIS A 44 -14.79 5.36 13.17
N PRO A 45 -15.12 4.33 12.38
CA PRO A 45 -14.54 4.14 11.04
C PRO A 45 -14.82 5.33 10.09
N ASP A 46 -15.91 6.07 10.30
CA ASP A 46 -16.21 7.33 9.59
C ASP A 46 -15.19 8.44 9.79
N GLU A 47 -14.44 8.43 10.89
CA GLU A 47 -13.34 9.38 11.07
C GLU A 47 -12.31 9.20 9.94
N ARG A 48 -12.03 7.95 9.55
CA ARG A 48 -11.16 7.65 8.41
C ARG A 48 -11.78 8.08 7.09
N VAL A 49 -13.08 7.84 6.91
CA VAL A 49 -13.82 8.31 5.71
C VAL A 49 -13.68 9.82 5.55
N ARG A 50 -13.83 10.58 6.64
CA ARG A 50 -13.64 12.03 6.65
C ARG A 50 -12.20 12.43 6.36
N SER A 51 -11.21 11.80 6.99
CA SER A 51 -9.79 12.10 6.75
C SER A 51 -9.38 11.87 5.29
N VAL A 52 -9.78 10.73 4.71
CA VAL A 52 -9.47 10.40 3.31
C VAL A 52 -10.17 11.37 2.35
N ARG A 53 -11.43 11.75 2.63
CA ARG A 53 -12.17 12.75 1.84
C ARG A 53 -11.50 14.13 1.88
N ALA A 54 -11.07 14.58 3.06
CA ALA A 54 -10.39 15.86 3.22
C ALA A 54 -9.04 15.89 2.48
N LEU A 55 -8.26 14.82 2.58
CA LEU A 55 -7.01 14.70 1.81
C LEU A 55 -7.28 14.66 0.31
N LEU A 56 -8.30 13.94 -0.16
CA LEU A 56 -8.66 13.94 -1.57
C LEU A 56 -8.92 15.38 -2.06
N GLN A 57 -9.70 16.17 -1.31
CA GLN A 57 -9.96 17.58 -1.65
C GLN A 57 -8.68 18.41 -1.66
N HIS A 58 -7.82 18.25 -0.65
CA HIS A 58 -6.54 18.94 -0.57
C HIS A 58 -5.64 18.58 -1.77
N ALA A 59 -5.53 17.30 -2.10
CA ALA A 59 -4.75 16.79 -3.22
C ALA A 59 -5.23 17.31 -4.58
N LEU A 60 -6.54 17.44 -4.78
CA LEU A 60 -7.11 18.02 -6.00
C LEU A 60 -6.68 19.49 -6.16
N GLN A 61 -6.59 20.23 -5.04
CA GLN A 61 -6.19 21.63 -5.02
C GLN A 61 -4.68 21.80 -5.21
N GLU A 62 -3.88 21.20 -4.33
CA GLU A 62 -2.41 21.30 -4.32
C GLU A 62 -1.76 20.62 -5.52
N GLY A 63 -2.21 19.42 -5.89
CA GLY A 63 -1.67 18.68 -7.02
C GLY A 63 -2.04 19.27 -8.39
N HIS A 64 -2.81 20.37 -8.40
CA HIS A 64 -3.38 20.98 -9.60
C HIS A 64 -4.10 19.97 -10.51
N ILE A 65 -4.70 18.93 -9.89
CA ILE A 65 -5.41 17.88 -10.60
C ILE A 65 -6.82 18.39 -10.87
N ARG A 66 -7.19 18.51 -12.15
CA ARG A 66 -8.55 18.91 -12.51
C ARG A 66 -9.53 17.81 -12.09
N PRO A 67 -10.49 18.06 -11.17
CA PRO A 67 -11.42 17.01 -10.71
C PRO A 67 -12.15 16.32 -11.87
N ALA A 68 -12.61 17.10 -12.85
CA ALA A 68 -13.28 16.61 -14.06
C ALA A 68 -12.47 15.63 -14.94
N SER A 69 -11.16 15.51 -14.70
CA SER A 69 -10.29 14.58 -15.42
C SER A 69 -10.24 13.18 -14.80
N ILE A 70 -10.68 13.04 -13.55
CA ILE A 70 -10.57 11.77 -12.81
C ILE A 70 -11.66 10.81 -13.29
N ALA A 71 -11.23 9.62 -13.67
CA ALA A 71 -12.11 8.58 -14.20
C ALA A 71 -12.36 7.45 -13.19
N ALA A 72 -11.37 7.12 -12.36
CA ALA A 72 -11.47 6.04 -11.40
C ALA A 72 -10.59 6.27 -10.16
N ILE A 73 -10.96 5.61 -9.06
CA ILE A 73 -10.24 5.60 -7.79
C ILE A 73 -9.97 4.15 -7.38
N GLY A 74 -8.71 3.83 -7.08
CA GLY A 74 -8.29 2.58 -6.46
C GLY A 74 -7.82 2.79 -5.03
N PHE A 75 -8.01 1.77 -4.20
CA PHE A 75 -7.55 1.74 -2.81
C PHE A 75 -6.53 0.64 -2.60
N SER A 76 -5.54 0.92 -1.75
CA SER A 76 -4.85 -0.11 -1.00
C SER A 76 -4.93 0.19 0.50
N CYS A 77 -5.23 -0.82 1.30
CA CYS A 77 -5.39 -0.67 2.74
C CYS A 77 -4.80 -1.88 3.47
N GLU A 78 -4.16 -1.64 4.60
CA GLU A 78 -3.87 -2.75 5.50
C GLU A 78 -5.18 -3.44 5.90
N PRO A 79 -5.24 -4.78 5.80
CA PRO A 79 -6.47 -5.51 6.09
C PRO A 79 -6.95 -5.29 7.52
N SER A 80 -8.25 -5.11 7.68
CA SER A 80 -8.84 -4.78 8.97
C SER A 80 -10.34 -5.13 9.00
N LEU A 81 -11.03 -4.87 10.11
CA LEU A 81 -12.44 -5.24 10.27
C LEU A 81 -13.30 -4.06 10.70
N VAL A 82 -14.41 -3.88 10.01
CA VAL A 82 -15.55 -3.04 10.37
C VAL A 82 -16.76 -3.94 10.51
N LEU A 83 -17.37 -3.94 11.69
CA LEU A 83 -18.56 -4.73 11.99
C LEU A 83 -19.78 -3.83 11.85
N VAL A 84 -20.78 -4.25 11.08
CA VAL A 84 -22.00 -3.45 10.85
C VAL A 84 -23.28 -4.22 11.12
N ASP A 85 -24.32 -3.52 11.55
CA ASP A 85 -25.68 -4.04 11.71
C ASP A 85 -26.51 -3.95 10.41
N ALA A 86 -27.79 -4.34 10.50
CA ALA A 86 -28.71 -4.40 9.37
C ALA A 86 -29.04 -3.01 8.81
N GLU A 87 -28.86 -1.97 9.61
CA GLU A 87 -28.97 -0.57 9.24
C GLU A 87 -27.68 -0.03 8.59
N MET A 88 -26.66 -0.89 8.42
CA MET A 88 -25.32 -0.54 7.95
C MET A 88 -24.64 0.49 8.85
N GLU A 89 -24.85 0.41 10.16
CA GLU A 89 -24.17 1.22 11.17
C GLU A 89 -23.08 0.41 11.88
N PRO A 90 -21.89 0.99 12.13
CA PRO A 90 -20.81 0.28 12.82
C PRO A 90 -21.17 -0.10 14.26
N ILE A 91 -21.08 -1.37 14.64
CA ILE A 91 -21.46 -1.86 15.98
C ILE A 91 -20.26 -1.99 16.93
N PRO A 92 -20.33 -1.55 18.21
CA PRO A 92 -19.21 -1.64 19.14
C PRO A 92 -18.73 -3.08 19.45
N PRO A 93 -17.40 -3.36 19.46
CA PRO A 93 -16.32 -2.47 19.03
C PRO A 93 -16.34 -2.30 17.51
N ARG A 94 -16.44 -1.03 17.08
CA ARG A 94 -16.84 -0.61 15.73
C ARG A 94 -15.83 -0.97 14.66
N ALA A 95 -14.57 -1.04 15.07
CA ALA A 95 -13.46 -1.43 14.24
C ALA A 95 -12.54 -2.33 15.07
N LEU A 96 -11.89 -3.26 14.39
CA LEU A 96 -10.97 -4.22 14.99
C LEU A 96 -9.76 -4.35 14.07
N ASP A 97 -8.57 -4.30 14.66
CA ASP A 97 -7.32 -4.59 13.96
C ASP A 97 -6.86 -6.00 14.34
N TRP A 98 -7.01 -6.95 13.41
CA TRP A 98 -6.68 -8.34 13.70
C TRP A 98 -5.17 -8.57 13.89
N GLN A 99 -4.28 -7.65 13.50
CA GLN A 99 -2.83 -7.84 13.62
C GLN A 99 -2.33 -7.55 15.05
N HIS A 100 -3.16 -6.89 15.87
CA HIS A 100 -2.76 -6.38 17.19
C HIS A 100 -3.67 -6.81 18.35
N LEU A 101 -4.72 -7.59 18.09
CA LEU A 101 -5.65 -8.07 19.11
C LEU A 101 -5.20 -9.35 19.82
N ASP A 102 -4.24 -10.09 19.26
CA ASP A 102 -3.54 -11.20 19.92
C ASP A 102 -2.16 -11.47 19.28
N PRO A 103 -1.05 -10.97 19.85
CA PRO A 103 0.29 -11.20 19.29
C PRO A 103 0.82 -12.62 19.51
N SER A 104 0.09 -13.50 20.22
CA SER A 104 0.48 -14.90 20.36
C SER A 104 0.08 -15.70 19.13
N ASP A 105 0.93 -15.71 18.10
CA ASP A 105 1.01 -16.73 17.02
C ASP A 105 -0.34 -17.30 16.53
N SER A 106 -1.37 -16.44 16.41
CA SER A 106 -2.73 -16.85 16.06
C SER A 106 -3.00 -16.45 14.62
N SER A 107 -3.52 -17.40 13.82
CA SER A 107 -3.92 -17.11 12.45
C SER A 107 -5.03 -16.04 12.41
N PRO A 108 -5.19 -15.29 11.31
CA PRO A 108 -6.24 -14.26 11.19
C PRO A 108 -7.65 -14.79 11.52
N GLU A 109 -7.99 -16.01 11.09
CA GLU A 109 -9.27 -16.61 11.43
C GLU A 109 -9.41 -16.91 12.92
N GLN A 110 -8.31 -17.24 13.61
CA GLN A 110 -8.31 -17.45 15.07
C GLN A 110 -8.48 -16.13 15.82
N VAL A 111 -7.84 -15.04 15.36
CA VAL A 111 -8.04 -13.71 15.94
C VAL A 111 -9.49 -13.26 15.75
N LEU A 112 -10.06 -13.46 14.56
CA LEU A 112 -11.46 -13.16 14.27
C LEU A 112 -12.40 -13.97 15.18
N ARG A 113 -12.20 -15.29 15.26
CA ARG A 113 -12.96 -16.19 16.15
C ARG A 113 -12.90 -15.74 17.60
N ASN A 114 -11.70 -15.49 18.11
CA ASN A 114 -11.47 -15.07 19.50
C ASN A 114 -12.16 -13.73 19.77
N THR A 115 -12.09 -12.81 18.82
CA THR A 115 -12.70 -11.50 18.95
C THR A 115 -14.22 -11.59 18.97
N LEU A 116 -14.83 -12.30 18.01
CA LEU A 116 -16.28 -12.51 17.99
C LEU A 116 -16.77 -13.28 19.23
N ALA A 117 -16.00 -14.25 19.72
CA ALA A 117 -16.30 -15.00 20.94
C ALA A 117 -16.23 -14.13 22.22
N ARG A 118 -15.37 -13.11 22.27
CA ARG A 118 -15.32 -12.14 23.38
C ARG A 118 -16.55 -11.23 23.43
N PHE A 119 -17.24 -11.06 22.30
CA PHE A 119 -18.39 -10.18 22.17
C PHE A 119 -19.63 -10.90 21.61
N PRO A 120 -20.17 -11.93 22.29
CA PRO A 120 -21.25 -12.78 21.75
C PRO A 120 -22.58 -12.03 21.53
N SER A 121 -22.76 -10.85 22.12
CA SER A 121 -23.90 -9.97 21.83
C SER A 121 -23.83 -9.35 20.43
N ILE A 122 -22.64 -9.17 19.87
CA ILE A 122 -22.42 -8.62 18.53
C ILE A 122 -22.99 -9.56 17.48
N LEU A 123 -22.73 -10.86 17.61
CA LEU A 123 -23.21 -11.87 16.66
C LEU A 123 -24.73 -11.83 16.45
N ARG A 124 -25.51 -11.37 17.46
CA ARG A 124 -26.97 -11.23 17.34
C ARG A 124 -27.41 -10.05 16.48
N GLY A 125 -26.58 -9.01 16.36
CA GLY A 125 -26.87 -7.81 15.57
C GLY A 125 -25.96 -7.65 14.34
N LEU A 126 -24.99 -8.54 14.16
CA LEU A 126 -24.02 -8.48 13.07
C LEU A 126 -24.70 -8.83 11.75
N HIS A 127 -24.79 -7.85 10.86
CA HIS A 127 -25.25 -8.05 9.50
C HIS A 127 -24.10 -8.33 8.55
N SER A 128 -22.98 -7.60 8.66
CA SER A 128 -21.85 -7.79 7.78
C SER A 128 -20.50 -7.50 8.44
N VAL A 129 -19.48 -8.21 8.00
CA VAL A 129 -18.07 -7.96 8.32
C VAL A 129 -17.38 -7.43 7.07
N MET A 130 -16.83 -6.22 7.16
CA MET A 130 -16.23 -5.51 6.04
C MET A 130 -14.77 -5.15 6.33
N ASP A 131 -13.95 -4.93 5.31
CA ASP A 131 -12.66 -4.26 5.46
C ASP A 131 -12.84 -2.73 5.62
N LEU A 132 -11.85 -2.00 6.12
CA LEU A 132 -11.88 -0.53 6.17
C LEU A 132 -11.99 0.07 4.76
N GLN A 133 -11.28 -0.48 3.77
CA GLN A 133 -11.44 -0.02 2.38
C GLN A 133 -12.85 -0.30 1.84
N ASP A 134 -13.50 -1.37 2.31
CA ASP A 134 -14.87 -1.69 1.91
C ASP A 134 -15.85 -0.71 2.52
N TRP A 135 -15.65 -0.35 3.79
CA TRP A 135 -16.42 0.68 4.46
C TRP A 135 -16.26 2.03 3.77
N LEU A 136 -15.02 2.45 3.48
CA LEU A 136 -14.73 3.68 2.75
C LEU A 136 -15.47 3.73 1.41
N ARG A 137 -15.35 2.65 0.64
CA ARG A 137 -16.00 2.52 -0.66
C ARG A 137 -17.53 2.50 -0.55
N TYR A 138 -18.08 1.78 0.42
CA TYR A 138 -19.51 1.77 0.69
C TYR A 138 -20.00 3.18 1.00
N ARG A 139 -19.29 3.92 1.87
CA ARG A 139 -19.63 5.31 2.20
C ARG A 139 -19.53 6.26 1.01
N TRP A 140 -18.70 5.95 0.03
CA TRP A 140 -18.57 6.77 -1.18
C TRP A 140 -19.51 6.37 -2.31
N THR A 141 -19.99 5.13 -2.35
CA THR A 141 -20.66 4.58 -3.54
C THR A 141 -22.00 3.91 -3.26
N GLY A 142 -22.27 3.55 -2.00
CA GLY A 142 -23.41 2.74 -1.57
C GLY A 142 -23.29 1.26 -1.93
N ALA A 143 -22.23 0.86 -2.64
CA ALA A 143 -22.06 -0.50 -3.11
C ALA A 143 -21.36 -1.37 -2.05
N VAL A 144 -21.97 -2.51 -1.74
CA VAL A 144 -21.42 -3.53 -0.85
C VAL A 144 -20.63 -4.55 -1.67
N ALA A 145 -19.36 -4.70 -1.35
CA ALA A 145 -18.45 -5.69 -1.93
C ALA A 145 -17.24 -5.86 -1.00
N THR A 146 -16.34 -6.78 -1.33
CA THR A 146 -15.01 -6.89 -0.73
C THR A 146 -13.99 -7.40 -1.74
N SER A 147 -12.71 -7.41 -1.38
CA SER A 147 -11.60 -7.80 -2.27
C SER A 147 -11.16 -9.25 -2.03
N SER A 148 -10.66 -9.90 -3.07
CA SER A 148 -9.93 -11.18 -2.97
C SER A 148 -8.79 -11.15 -1.95
N THR A 149 -8.14 -10.00 -1.82
CA THR A 149 -7.05 -9.80 -0.86
C THR A 149 -7.54 -9.80 0.58
N PHE A 150 -8.66 -9.12 0.89
CA PHE A 150 -9.28 -9.20 2.22
C PHE A 150 -9.69 -10.62 2.56
N ALA A 151 -10.38 -11.30 1.65
CA ALA A 151 -10.85 -12.66 1.88
C ALA A 151 -9.71 -13.65 2.13
N TRP A 152 -8.55 -13.41 1.53
CA TRP A 152 -7.33 -14.17 1.81
C TRP A 152 -6.74 -13.82 3.19
N HIS A 153 -6.49 -12.54 3.47
CA HIS A 153 -5.88 -12.13 4.72
C HIS A 153 -6.76 -12.36 5.95
N SER A 154 -8.08 -12.47 5.79
CA SER A 154 -8.99 -12.81 6.87
C SER A 154 -9.00 -14.30 7.22
N GLY A 155 -8.35 -15.14 6.40
CA GLY A 155 -8.40 -16.60 6.55
C GLY A 155 -9.77 -17.22 6.21
N LEU A 156 -10.66 -16.47 5.56
CA LEU A 156 -12.04 -16.91 5.30
C LEU A 156 -12.26 -17.44 3.87
N SER A 157 -11.22 -17.50 3.04
CA SER A 157 -11.31 -17.98 1.66
C SER A 157 -10.47 -19.24 1.42
N SER A 158 -10.86 -20.00 0.40
CA SER A 158 -10.14 -21.22 0.03
C SER A 158 -8.81 -20.90 -0.66
N HIS A 159 -7.77 -21.64 -0.29
CA HIS A 159 -6.42 -21.52 -0.87
C HIS A 159 -6.36 -21.88 -2.35
N SER A 160 -7.31 -22.66 -2.85
CA SER A 160 -7.37 -23.02 -4.28
C SER A 160 -8.10 -22.00 -5.15
N SER A 161 -8.83 -21.04 -4.56
CA SER A 161 -9.72 -20.11 -5.30
C SER A 161 -10.04 -18.82 -4.51
N PRO A 162 -9.03 -18.05 -4.07
CA PRO A 162 -9.19 -16.89 -3.17
C PRO A 162 -10.00 -15.76 -3.79
N ALA A 163 -10.14 -15.73 -5.11
CA ALA A 163 -10.87 -14.69 -5.84
C ALA A 163 -12.32 -15.09 -6.19
N GLN A 164 -12.78 -16.28 -5.79
CA GLN A 164 -14.05 -16.83 -6.29
C GLN A 164 -15.12 -17.03 -5.20
N ARG A 165 -14.74 -17.41 -3.98
CA ARG A 165 -15.70 -17.61 -2.88
C ARG A 165 -15.03 -17.69 -1.50
N PHE A 166 -15.81 -17.36 -0.48
CA PHE A 166 -15.48 -17.70 0.91
C PHE A 166 -15.59 -19.22 1.14
N ASP A 167 -14.79 -19.73 2.08
CA ASP A 167 -14.81 -21.11 2.52
C ASP A 167 -15.88 -21.30 3.60
N PRO A 168 -16.97 -22.06 3.34
CA PRO A 168 -18.03 -22.28 4.32
C PRO A 168 -17.53 -22.89 5.64
N VAL A 169 -16.49 -23.72 5.60
CA VAL A 169 -15.92 -24.34 6.79
C VAL A 169 -15.20 -23.28 7.64
N ALA A 170 -14.39 -22.43 7.00
CA ALA A 170 -13.71 -21.32 7.70
C ALA A 170 -14.73 -20.35 8.34
N LEU A 171 -15.80 -20.02 7.63
CA LEU A 171 -16.89 -19.18 8.16
C LEU A 171 -17.55 -19.82 9.38
N GLN A 172 -17.94 -21.10 9.28
CA GLN A 172 -18.57 -21.81 10.39
C GLN A 172 -17.65 -21.86 11.62
N GLN A 173 -16.35 -22.04 11.41
CA GLN A 173 -15.38 -22.07 12.50
C GLN A 173 -15.25 -20.73 13.24
N VAL A 174 -15.48 -19.60 12.58
CA VAL A 174 -15.49 -18.27 13.23
C VAL A 174 -16.88 -17.83 13.70
N GLY A 175 -17.92 -18.64 13.44
CA GLY A 175 -19.30 -18.33 13.79
C GLY A 175 -19.99 -17.34 12.85
N LEU A 176 -19.51 -17.22 11.61
CA LEU A 176 -20.11 -16.38 10.57
C LEU A 176 -20.87 -17.23 9.55
N GLU A 177 -21.87 -16.62 8.94
CA GLU A 177 -22.59 -17.15 7.80
C GLU A 177 -22.15 -16.47 6.50
N SER A 178 -22.30 -17.16 5.36
CA SER A 178 -21.94 -16.60 4.04
C SER A 178 -22.66 -15.28 3.73
N GLY A 179 -23.89 -15.10 4.22
CA GLY A 179 -24.65 -13.86 4.07
C GLY A 179 -24.11 -12.69 4.89
N GLN A 180 -23.20 -12.93 5.83
CA GLN A 180 -22.57 -11.88 6.65
C GLN A 180 -21.27 -11.35 6.05
N LEU A 181 -20.93 -11.71 4.82
CA LEU A 181 -19.78 -11.17 4.10
C LEU A 181 -20.20 -10.50 2.80
N PRO A 182 -19.57 -9.37 2.45
CA PRO A 182 -19.82 -8.71 1.18
C PRO A 182 -19.48 -9.61 -0.02
N PRO A 183 -20.13 -9.42 -1.19
CA PRO A 183 -19.75 -10.10 -2.41
C PRO A 183 -18.27 -9.89 -2.75
N LEU A 184 -17.59 -10.99 -3.08
CA LEU A 184 -16.17 -10.99 -3.37
C LEU A 184 -15.88 -10.53 -4.81
N MET A 185 -14.96 -9.58 -4.96
CA MET A 185 -14.55 -9.02 -6.24
C MET A 185 -13.02 -9.05 -6.36
N PRO A 186 -12.44 -9.32 -7.54
CA PRO A 186 -11.00 -9.09 -7.74
C PRO A 186 -10.68 -7.60 -7.62
N GLY A 187 -9.52 -7.25 -7.08
CA GLY A 187 -9.19 -5.90 -6.63
C GLY A 187 -9.44 -4.78 -7.67
N PRO A 188 -9.03 -4.93 -8.94
CA PRO A 188 -9.23 -3.92 -9.98
C PRO A 188 -10.67 -3.81 -10.51
N HIS A 189 -11.58 -4.69 -10.10
CA HIS A 189 -12.96 -4.65 -10.59
C HIS A 189 -13.68 -3.40 -10.11
N ARG A 190 -14.48 -2.82 -11.01
CA ARG A 190 -15.39 -1.71 -10.70
C ARG A 190 -16.49 -2.21 -9.77
N VAL A 191 -16.62 -1.58 -8.61
CA VAL A 191 -17.66 -1.91 -7.62
C VAL A 191 -18.82 -0.92 -7.65
N GLY A 192 -18.55 0.37 -7.76
CA GLY A 192 -19.59 1.41 -7.68
C GLY A 192 -19.13 2.76 -8.24
N THR A 193 -20.04 3.71 -8.31
CA THR A 193 -19.77 5.12 -8.67
C THR A 193 -20.01 6.02 -7.48
N LEU A 194 -19.37 7.19 -7.48
CA LEU A 194 -19.51 8.14 -6.37
C LEU A 194 -20.96 8.58 -6.18
N GLN A 195 -21.37 8.68 -4.92
CA GLN A 195 -22.64 9.29 -4.51
C GLN A 195 -22.63 10.80 -4.75
N GLU A 196 -23.82 11.39 -4.86
CA GLU A 196 -24.00 12.80 -5.24
C GLU A 196 -23.40 13.78 -4.23
N ASP A 197 -23.41 13.44 -2.94
CA ASP A 197 -22.80 14.26 -1.89
C ASP A 197 -21.29 14.43 -2.12
N LEU A 198 -20.61 13.33 -2.43
CA LEU A 198 -19.18 13.31 -2.66
C LEU A 198 -18.83 13.98 -3.99
N VAL A 199 -19.63 13.77 -5.03
CA VAL A 199 -19.51 14.49 -6.32
C VAL A 199 -19.60 15.99 -6.11
N THR A 200 -20.59 16.45 -5.35
CA THR A 200 -20.81 17.88 -5.06
C THR A 200 -19.63 18.48 -4.31
N ASP A 201 -19.13 17.78 -3.30
CA ASP A 201 -18.08 18.28 -2.42
C ASP A 201 -16.67 18.23 -3.02
N THR A 202 -16.43 17.34 -3.97
CA THR A 202 -15.09 17.14 -4.59
C THR A 202 -15.00 17.69 -6.01
N GLY A 203 -16.14 17.93 -6.66
CA GLY A 203 -16.20 18.30 -8.08
C GLY A 203 -15.83 17.14 -9.03
N LEU A 204 -15.72 15.92 -8.52
CA LEU A 204 -15.43 14.73 -9.34
C LEU A 204 -16.62 14.40 -10.25
N PRO A 205 -16.39 13.86 -11.47
CA PRO A 205 -17.48 13.43 -12.34
C PRO A 205 -18.39 12.38 -11.66
N ARG A 206 -19.71 12.48 -11.85
CA ARG A 206 -20.67 11.42 -11.42
C ARG A 206 -20.31 10.02 -11.90
N GLY A 207 -19.67 9.91 -13.07
CA GLY A 207 -19.21 8.65 -13.64
C GLY A 207 -17.92 8.11 -13.03
N THR A 208 -17.30 8.82 -12.09
CA THR A 208 -16.10 8.36 -11.39
C THR A 208 -16.45 7.11 -10.61
N TRP A 209 -15.72 6.03 -10.88
CA TRP A 209 -15.98 4.74 -10.28
C TRP A 209 -14.83 4.29 -9.39
N VAL A 210 -15.13 3.37 -8.48
CA VAL A 210 -14.20 2.92 -7.45
C VAL A 210 -13.95 1.43 -7.60
N CYS A 211 -12.68 1.02 -7.52
CA CYS A 211 -12.26 -0.38 -7.56
C CYS A 211 -12.57 -1.11 -6.24
N ALA A 212 -12.52 -2.44 -6.24
CA ALA A 212 -12.61 -3.23 -5.01
C ALA A 212 -11.43 -2.97 -4.05
N GLY A 213 -10.22 -2.78 -4.58
CA GLY A 213 -9.01 -2.50 -3.78
C GLY A 213 -8.18 -3.75 -3.46
N THR A 214 -7.08 -3.58 -2.73
CA THR A 214 -6.09 -4.64 -2.44
C THR A 214 -5.26 -4.28 -1.20
N SER A 215 -4.36 -5.15 -0.73
CA SER A 215 -3.36 -4.76 0.28
C SER A 215 -2.20 -3.97 -0.33
N PRO A 216 -1.52 -3.08 0.43
CA PRO A 216 -0.35 -2.34 -0.04
C PRO A 216 0.74 -3.25 -0.58
N ARG A 217 1.00 -4.39 0.08
CA ARG A 217 2.02 -5.35 -0.35
C ARG A 217 1.69 -6.00 -1.70
N ALA A 218 0.46 -6.49 -1.87
CA ALA A 218 0.02 -7.07 -3.14
C ALA A 218 0.05 -6.04 -4.28
N ALA A 219 -0.31 -4.77 -4.02
CA ALA A 219 -0.19 -3.69 -5.00
C ALA A 219 1.26 -3.44 -5.43
N ARG A 220 2.21 -3.39 -4.47
CA ARG A 220 3.64 -3.17 -4.76
C ARG A 220 4.25 -4.31 -5.57
N LEU A 221 3.94 -5.56 -5.24
CA LEU A 221 4.40 -6.72 -6.02
C LEU A 221 3.86 -6.69 -7.45
N TRP A 222 2.56 -6.40 -7.60
CA TRP A 222 1.92 -6.32 -8.91
C TRP A 222 2.46 -5.18 -9.79
N LEU A 223 2.83 -4.05 -9.18
CA LEU A 223 3.44 -2.93 -9.89
C LEU A 223 4.93 -3.13 -10.21
N ALA A 224 5.61 -4.08 -9.55
CA ALA A 224 7.05 -4.24 -9.66
C ALA A 224 7.47 -4.73 -11.07
N ALA A 225 6.74 -5.70 -11.62
CA ALA A 225 6.98 -6.25 -12.95
C ALA A 225 5.75 -7.00 -13.48
N GLU A 226 5.70 -7.20 -14.79
CA GLU A 226 4.77 -8.16 -15.39
C GLU A 226 5.07 -9.57 -14.86
N PRO A 227 4.08 -10.28 -14.30
CA PRO A 227 4.32 -11.52 -13.58
C PRO A 227 4.70 -12.64 -14.55
N THR A 228 5.85 -13.26 -14.30
CA THR A 228 6.29 -14.49 -15.01
C THR A 228 6.48 -15.62 -13.99
N PRO A 229 5.96 -16.85 -14.21
CA PRO A 229 6.16 -17.96 -13.27
C PRO A 229 7.63 -18.16 -12.88
N GLY A 230 7.91 -18.26 -11.59
CA GLY A 230 9.25 -18.40 -11.02
C GLY A 230 10.05 -17.09 -10.89
N GLN A 231 9.55 -15.97 -11.42
CA GLN A 231 10.17 -14.65 -11.28
C GLN A 231 10.26 -14.24 -9.81
N GLY A 232 11.46 -13.83 -9.40
CA GLY A 232 11.72 -13.28 -8.07
C GLY A 232 11.61 -11.77 -8.07
N ILE A 233 10.92 -11.22 -7.06
CA ILE A 233 10.76 -9.79 -6.80
C ILE A 233 11.33 -9.52 -5.42
N VAL A 234 12.34 -8.66 -5.32
CA VAL A 234 12.88 -8.22 -4.03
C VAL A 234 12.22 -6.90 -3.65
N LEU A 235 11.49 -6.90 -2.53
CA LEU A 235 10.97 -5.68 -1.91
C LEU A 235 11.95 -5.19 -0.86
N LEU A 236 12.33 -3.92 -0.96
CA LEU A 236 13.14 -3.23 0.03
C LEU A 236 12.20 -2.45 0.96
N GLU A 237 12.27 -2.74 2.26
CA GLU A 237 11.43 -2.14 3.30
C GLU A 237 12.32 -1.54 4.40
N PRO A 238 11.83 -0.60 5.22
CA PRO A 238 12.64 0.01 6.29
C PRO A 238 13.25 -1.01 7.27
N GLY A 239 12.60 -2.17 7.44
CA GLY A 239 13.05 -3.26 8.31
C GLY A 239 13.92 -4.34 7.64
N GLY A 240 14.24 -4.24 6.34
CA GLY A 240 15.03 -5.23 5.62
C GLY A 240 14.57 -5.45 4.17
N ALA A 241 14.93 -6.59 3.59
CA ALA A 241 14.44 -6.97 2.26
C ALA A 241 13.72 -8.31 2.32
N THR A 242 12.69 -8.47 1.50
CA THR A 242 11.99 -9.75 1.32
C THR A 242 12.00 -10.15 -0.15
N LEU A 243 12.19 -11.44 -0.43
CA LEU A 243 12.04 -11.99 -1.77
C LEU A 243 10.65 -12.59 -1.90
N TRP A 244 10.03 -12.39 -3.06
CA TRP A 244 8.73 -12.93 -3.41
C TRP A 244 8.82 -13.61 -4.77
N ARG A 245 8.33 -14.83 -4.89
CA ARG A 245 8.25 -15.54 -6.16
C ARG A 245 6.84 -15.57 -6.70
N VAL A 246 6.70 -15.30 -7.99
CA VAL A 246 5.47 -15.55 -8.73
C VAL A 246 5.28 -17.06 -8.86
N GLY A 247 4.15 -17.56 -8.35
CA GLY A 247 3.85 -18.99 -8.31
C GLY A 247 2.36 -19.30 -8.48
N GLU A 248 2.05 -20.58 -8.36
CA GLU A 248 0.68 -21.11 -8.41
C GLU A 248 0.00 -21.05 -7.05
N ALA A 249 -1.20 -21.63 -6.95
CA ALA A 249 -1.97 -21.71 -5.71
C ALA A 249 -1.16 -22.40 -4.60
N PRO A 250 -1.22 -21.89 -3.36
CA PRO A 250 -0.52 -22.49 -2.24
C PRO A 250 -1.14 -23.81 -1.79
N ASP A 251 -0.33 -24.60 -1.10
CA ASP A 251 -0.78 -25.78 -0.39
C ASP A 251 -1.73 -25.42 0.78
N ALA A 252 -2.49 -26.41 1.24
CA ALA A 252 -3.35 -26.29 2.42
C ALA A 252 -2.55 -25.86 3.66
N GLY A 253 -2.91 -24.74 4.29
CA GLY A 253 -2.27 -24.23 5.52
C GLY A 253 -1.20 -23.17 5.32
N ALA A 254 -0.97 -22.65 4.10
CA ALA A 254 -0.05 -21.54 3.89
C ALA A 254 -0.49 -20.27 4.63
N SER A 255 0.46 -19.61 5.30
CA SER A 255 0.20 -18.37 6.03
C SER A 255 -0.03 -17.20 5.07
N CYS A 256 -0.94 -16.29 5.42
CA CYS A 256 -1.16 -15.05 4.68
C CYS A 256 0.03 -14.07 4.72
N GLU A 257 1.00 -14.30 5.60
CA GLU A 257 2.27 -13.58 5.61
C GLU A 257 3.28 -14.12 4.60
N GLU A 258 3.15 -15.40 4.26
CA GLU A 258 4.06 -16.13 3.39
C GLU A 258 3.55 -16.18 1.96
N VAL A 259 2.24 -16.24 1.77
CA VAL A 259 1.66 -16.28 0.42
C VAL A 259 0.56 -15.25 0.33
N ILE A 260 0.53 -14.46 -0.74
CA ILE A 260 -0.56 -13.51 -1.00
C ILE A 260 -1.03 -13.59 -2.45
N PRO A 261 -2.35 -13.46 -2.72
CA PRO A 261 -2.87 -13.45 -4.07
C PRO A 261 -2.56 -12.12 -4.75
N ALA A 262 -2.34 -12.17 -6.06
CA ALA A 262 -2.26 -10.96 -6.86
C ALA A 262 -3.60 -10.19 -6.85
N PRO A 263 -3.59 -8.87 -7.11
CA PRO A 263 -4.82 -8.07 -7.13
C PRO A 263 -5.91 -8.61 -8.06
N TYR A 264 -5.55 -9.20 -9.20
CA TYR A 264 -6.50 -9.83 -10.13
C TYR A 264 -6.92 -11.25 -9.73
N GLY A 265 -6.23 -11.86 -8.76
CA GLY A 265 -6.50 -13.23 -8.32
C GLY A 265 -6.10 -14.31 -9.33
N ASP A 266 -5.24 -13.99 -10.30
CA ASP A 266 -4.79 -14.85 -11.39
C ASP A 266 -3.49 -15.60 -11.10
N HIS A 267 -2.71 -15.15 -10.10
CA HIS A 267 -1.49 -15.80 -9.62
C HIS A 267 -1.22 -15.45 -8.16
N TRP A 268 -0.12 -16.00 -7.62
CA TRP A 268 0.27 -15.87 -6.23
C TRP A 268 1.70 -15.40 -6.08
N TYR A 269 1.96 -14.71 -4.99
CA TYR A 269 3.30 -14.35 -4.56
C TYR A 269 3.67 -15.14 -3.31
N HIS A 270 4.76 -15.91 -3.39
CA HIS A 270 5.30 -16.72 -2.31
C HIS A 270 6.54 -16.04 -1.74
N ARG A 271 6.51 -15.72 -0.46
CA ARG A 271 7.60 -15.12 0.29
C ARG A 271 8.70 -16.16 0.47
N GLU A 272 9.89 -15.77 0.09
CA GLU A 272 11.13 -16.44 0.46
C GLU A 272 11.86 -15.51 1.42
N ALA A 273 12.05 -15.97 2.65
CA ALA A 273 12.83 -15.21 3.61
C ALA A 273 14.25 -15.04 3.07
N ILE A 274 14.65 -13.78 2.90
CA ILE A 274 16.06 -13.42 2.80
C ILE A 274 16.38 -12.73 4.11
N GLU A 275 17.36 -13.25 4.82
CA GLU A 275 17.87 -12.60 6.00
C GLU A 275 18.82 -11.48 5.56
N VAL A 276 18.35 -10.22 5.61
CA VAL A 276 19.22 -9.05 5.45
C VAL A 276 19.60 -8.57 6.84
N ALA A 277 20.79 -8.94 7.30
CA ALA A 277 21.19 -8.78 8.69
C ALA A 277 21.40 -7.31 9.13
N ASP A 278 21.47 -6.37 8.18
CA ASP A 278 21.68 -4.93 8.42
C ASP A 278 21.44 -4.11 7.12
N PRO A 279 20.26 -3.49 6.93
CA PRO A 279 19.94 -2.70 5.74
C PRO A 279 20.74 -1.39 5.63
N GLU A 280 21.49 -0.98 6.67
CA GLU A 280 22.31 0.23 6.62
C GLU A 280 23.68 -0.01 5.96
N ARG A 281 24.10 -1.28 5.85
CA ARG A 281 25.39 -1.67 5.26
C ARG A 281 25.22 -2.40 3.94
N VAL A 282 25.37 -1.66 2.85
CA VAL A 282 25.28 -2.16 1.46
C VAL A 282 26.07 -3.46 1.19
N VAL A 283 27.25 -3.63 1.80
CA VAL A 283 28.09 -4.84 1.65
C VAL A 283 27.39 -6.09 2.19
N ARG A 284 26.64 -5.97 3.29
CA ARG A 284 25.94 -7.12 3.90
C ARG A 284 24.78 -7.53 3.00
N ILE A 285 23.94 -6.58 2.60
CA ILE A 285 22.84 -6.81 1.66
C ILE A 285 23.36 -7.46 0.36
N ALA A 286 24.45 -6.95 -0.20
CA ALA A 286 25.07 -7.51 -1.40
C ALA A 286 25.52 -8.97 -1.23
N ARG A 287 25.99 -9.37 -0.04
CA ARG A 287 26.37 -10.75 0.26
C ARG A 287 25.14 -11.63 0.44
N ASP A 288 24.16 -11.17 1.19
CA ASP A 288 22.92 -11.90 1.48
C ASP A 288 22.15 -12.21 0.19
N LEU A 289 22.14 -11.25 -0.75
CA LEU A 289 21.48 -11.38 -2.07
C LEU A 289 22.35 -12.04 -3.16
N SER A 290 23.63 -12.33 -2.90
CA SER A 290 24.55 -12.86 -3.92
C SER A 290 24.17 -14.26 -4.41
N ASN A 291 23.62 -15.10 -3.52
CA ASN A 291 23.22 -16.48 -3.84
C ASN A 291 22.09 -16.56 -4.88
N ILE A 292 21.33 -15.49 -5.05
CA ILE A 292 20.26 -15.36 -6.06
C ILE A 292 20.64 -14.41 -7.21
N GLY A 293 21.91 -14.04 -7.32
CA GLY A 293 22.45 -13.28 -8.44
C GLY A 293 22.11 -11.78 -8.43
N ILE A 294 21.67 -11.21 -7.30
CA ILE A 294 21.35 -9.79 -7.20
C ILE A 294 22.55 -9.00 -6.68
N ARG A 295 22.86 -7.91 -7.38
CA ARG A 295 23.87 -6.92 -6.97
C ARG A 295 23.21 -5.76 -6.25
N VAL A 296 23.91 -5.18 -5.29
CA VAL A 296 23.45 -4.04 -4.51
C VAL A 296 24.51 -2.97 -4.50
N CYS A 297 24.16 -1.75 -4.91
CA CYS A 297 24.99 -0.57 -4.76
C CYS A 297 24.14 0.55 -4.19
N THR A 298 24.76 1.41 -3.39
CA THR A 298 24.13 2.60 -2.83
C THR A 298 24.71 3.84 -3.50
N ILE A 299 23.85 4.80 -3.87
CA ILE A 299 24.30 6.13 -4.29
C ILE A 299 24.13 7.07 -3.10
N ALA A 300 25.21 7.71 -2.66
CA ALA A 300 25.21 8.74 -1.64
C ALA A 300 25.32 10.12 -2.32
N PRO A 301 24.20 10.79 -2.64
CA PRO A 301 24.24 12.09 -3.30
C PRO A 301 24.61 13.22 -2.33
N GLY A 302 25.28 14.25 -2.86
CA GLY A 302 25.35 15.57 -2.27
C GLY A 302 24.08 16.38 -2.55
N LEU A 303 24.23 17.71 -2.67
CA LEU A 303 23.11 18.59 -2.98
C LEU A 303 22.79 18.54 -4.49
N PHE A 304 21.58 18.09 -4.82
CA PHE A 304 21.05 18.03 -6.19
C PHE A 304 19.83 18.95 -6.32
N ALA A 305 19.58 19.45 -7.52
CA ALA A 305 18.41 20.25 -7.87
C ALA A 305 17.11 19.44 -7.83
N THR A 306 16.70 19.02 -6.63
CA THR A 306 15.43 18.33 -6.36
C THR A 306 14.28 19.33 -6.26
N PRO A 307 13.01 18.91 -6.44
CA PRO A 307 11.86 19.80 -6.26
C PRO A 307 11.86 20.55 -4.92
N MET A 308 12.29 19.87 -3.84
CA MET A 308 12.44 20.46 -2.52
C MET A 308 13.45 21.62 -2.50
N LEU A 309 14.65 21.44 -3.06
CA LEU A 309 15.64 22.52 -3.11
C LEU A 309 15.25 23.61 -4.12
N MET A 310 14.54 23.26 -5.19
CA MET A 310 14.05 24.21 -6.18
C MET A 310 12.93 25.12 -5.65
N GLY A 311 12.26 24.73 -4.57
CA GLY A 311 11.30 25.58 -3.85
C GLY A 311 11.95 26.66 -2.97
N LEU A 312 13.27 26.63 -2.77
CA LEU A 312 13.98 27.63 -1.97
C LEU A 312 14.16 28.95 -2.74
N PRO A 313 14.26 30.10 -2.05
CA PRO A 313 14.64 31.37 -2.66
C PRO A 313 15.93 31.24 -3.47
N GLU A 314 16.02 31.97 -4.58
CA GLU A 314 17.17 31.91 -5.49
C GLU A 314 18.51 32.14 -4.79
N SER A 315 18.59 33.16 -3.94
CA SER A 315 19.79 33.45 -3.16
C SER A 315 20.23 32.30 -2.25
N ALA A 316 19.29 31.52 -1.70
CA ALA A 316 19.61 30.34 -0.90
C ALA A 316 20.12 29.19 -1.77
N ARG A 317 19.55 28.99 -2.97
CA ARG A 317 20.02 27.98 -3.94
C ARG A 317 21.43 28.28 -4.42
N GLU A 318 21.71 29.54 -4.75
CA GLU A 318 23.05 29.99 -5.15
C GLU A 318 24.07 29.81 -4.04
N ALA A 319 23.73 30.18 -2.80
CA ALA A 319 24.60 30.00 -1.64
C ALA A 319 24.92 28.51 -1.39
N LEU A 320 23.92 27.62 -1.49
CA LEU A 320 24.12 26.18 -1.39
C LEU A 320 24.99 25.64 -2.52
N GLY A 321 24.76 26.09 -3.76
CA GLY A 321 25.59 25.73 -4.91
C GLY A 321 27.06 26.15 -4.74
N ALA A 322 27.31 27.37 -4.27
CA ALA A 322 28.65 27.91 -4.02
C ALA A 322 29.38 27.20 -2.87
N SER A 323 28.67 26.56 -1.94
CA SER A 323 29.28 25.77 -0.86
C SER A 323 29.90 24.45 -1.35
N ILE A 324 29.56 24.01 -2.57
CA ILE A 324 30.07 22.78 -3.17
C ILE A 324 31.43 23.10 -3.82
N PRO A 325 32.51 22.37 -3.48
CA PRO A 325 33.85 22.68 -3.97
C PRO A 325 33.98 22.70 -5.50
N PHE A 326 33.67 21.59 -6.19
CA PHE A 326 33.70 21.54 -7.64
C PHE A 326 32.94 20.31 -8.19
N PRO A 327 32.07 20.47 -9.20
CA PRO A 327 31.61 21.74 -9.78
C PRO A 327 30.78 22.54 -8.76
N SER A 328 31.01 23.86 -8.67
CA SER A 328 30.39 24.73 -7.65
C SER A 328 28.95 25.11 -7.98
N ARG A 329 28.09 24.09 -8.05
CA ARG A 329 26.65 24.19 -8.31
C ARG A 329 25.94 22.96 -7.75
N LEU A 330 24.62 23.03 -7.63
CA LEU A 330 23.81 21.84 -7.39
C LEU A 330 24.01 20.82 -8.53
N GLY A 331 24.00 19.53 -8.18
CA GLY A 331 23.97 18.46 -9.17
C GLY A 331 22.65 18.44 -9.93
N ASP A 332 22.69 18.13 -11.22
CA ASP A 332 21.49 18.01 -12.05
C ASP A 332 20.94 16.57 -12.01
N PRO A 333 19.60 16.36 -12.00
CA PRO A 333 19.02 15.01 -11.98
C PRO A 333 19.57 14.03 -13.04
N PRO A 334 19.87 14.45 -14.29
CA PRO A 334 20.52 13.57 -15.27
C PRO A 334 21.92 13.06 -14.87
N GLU A 335 22.67 13.80 -14.04
CA GLU A 335 24.00 13.35 -13.57
C GLU A 335 23.88 12.22 -12.55
N TYR A 336 22.86 12.28 -11.68
CA TYR A 336 22.51 11.16 -10.82
C TYR A 336 22.09 9.94 -11.65
N ALA A 337 21.24 10.15 -12.65
CA ALA A 337 20.79 9.08 -13.55
C ALA A 337 21.95 8.44 -14.34
N ALA A 338 22.95 9.23 -14.75
CA ALA A 338 24.14 8.73 -15.43
C ALA A 338 24.97 7.78 -14.53
N LEU A 339 25.09 8.08 -13.24
CA LEU A 339 25.73 7.17 -12.28
C LEU A 339 24.91 5.90 -12.07
N ALA A 340 23.60 6.01 -11.87
CA ALA A 340 22.72 4.85 -11.74
C ALA A 340 22.83 3.93 -12.96
N ARG A 341 22.84 4.50 -14.17
CA ARG A 341 23.07 3.77 -15.42
C ARG A 341 24.44 3.07 -15.43
N SER A 342 25.51 3.75 -15.04
CA SER A 342 26.85 3.16 -14.98
C SER A 342 26.94 1.97 -14.01
N ILE A 343 26.23 2.03 -12.87
CA ILE A 343 26.11 0.92 -11.91
C ILE A 343 25.42 -0.29 -12.54
N ILE A 344 24.34 -0.06 -13.29
CA ILE A 344 23.59 -1.10 -13.98
C ILE A 344 24.45 -1.75 -15.08
N GLU A 345 25.10 -0.94 -15.91
CA GLU A 345 25.89 -1.37 -17.07
C GLU A 345 27.20 -2.08 -16.69
N ASN A 346 27.76 -1.83 -15.49
CA ASN A 346 28.97 -2.49 -15.02
C ASN A 346 28.63 -3.65 -14.06
N PRO A 347 28.71 -4.92 -14.52
CA PRO A 347 28.33 -6.08 -13.71
C PRO A 347 29.26 -6.36 -12.52
N MET A 348 30.46 -5.75 -12.48
CA MET A 348 31.41 -5.95 -11.38
C MET A 348 31.16 -5.01 -10.19
N LEU A 349 30.32 -3.99 -10.34
CA LEU A 349 29.93 -3.11 -9.23
C LEU A 349 28.93 -3.84 -8.32
N ASN A 350 29.35 -4.15 -7.10
CA ASN A 350 28.51 -4.78 -6.07
C ASN A 350 29.03 -4.46 -4.67
N GLY A 351 28.13 -4.24 -3.72
CA GLY A 351 28.44 -4.00 -2.31
C GLY A 351 29.08 -2.64 -2.00
N GLU A 352 28.97 -1.64 -2.89
CA GLU A 352 29.67 -0.36 -2.73
C GLU A 352 28.70 0.81 -2.52
N THR A 353 29.14 1.82 -1.75
CA THR A 353 28.46 3.12 -1.64
C THR A 353 29.22 4.16 -2.47
N ILE A 354 28.67 4.51 -3.62
CA ILE A 354 29.29 5.49 -4.52
C ILE A 354 28.75 6.88 -4.19
N ARG A 355 29.65 7.77 -3.80
CA ARG A 355 29.32 9.16 -3.46
C ARG A 355 29.39 10.05 -4.71
N ILE A 356 28.37 10.90 -4.89
CA ILE A 356 28.28 11.87 -5.99
C ILE A 356 27.89 13.24 -5.43
N ASP A 357 28.86 14.12 -5.17
CA ASP A 357 28.59 15.31 -4.34
C ASP A 357 29.48 16.55 -4.57
N GLY A 358 30.31 16.56 -5.61
CA GLY A 358 31.22 17.68 -5.88
C GLY A 358 32.23 17.96 -4.75
N ALA A 359 32.57 16.94 -3.96
CA ALA A 359 33.45 16.99 -2.79
C ALA A 359 32.89 17.76 -1.56
N LEU A 360 31.57 17.97 -1.49
CA LEU A 360 30.94 18.60 -0.32
C LEU A 360 31.22 17.80 0.97
N ARG A 361 31.61 18.50 2.04
CA ARG A 361 31.73 17.93 3.38
C ARG A 361 30.94 18.80 4.34
N MET A 362 29.80 18.29 4.79
CA MET A 362 29.01 19.02 5.77
C MET A 362 29.74 19.03 7.12
N PRO A 363 29.85 20.18 7.79
CA PRO A 363 30.39 20.21 9.13
C PRO A 363 29.55 19.34 10.07
N PRO A 364 30.15 18.75 11.12
CA PRO A 364 29.40 17.95 12.09
C PRO A 364 28.26 18.80 12.67
N LYS A 365 27.07 18.20 12.80
CA LYS A 365 25.98 18.80 13.58
C LYS A 365 26.49 18.87 15.03
N GLY A 366 26.72 20.09 15.51
CA GLY A 366 27.16 20.36 16.88
C GLY A 366 26.12 20.03 17.92
#